data_AF-A0A3S1FVE5-F1
#
_entry.id   AF-A0A3S1FVE5-F1
#
_cell.length_a   1.000
_cell.length_b   1.000
_cell.length_c   1.000
_cell.angle_alpha   90.00
_cell.angle_beta   90.00
_cell.angle_gamma   90.00
#
_symmetry.space_group_name_H-M   'P 1'
#
loop_
_entity.id
_entity.type
_entity.pdbx_description
1 polymer ?
#
loop_
_entity_poly.entity_id
_entity_poly.type
_entity_poly.pdbx_seq_one_letter_code
_entity_poly.pdbx_strand_id
1 'polypeptide(L)'
;MTLITLRSTEDGIARLLAQPGDIKPRRDDIRRSTLEEASAEHQEVFGDYVADLTTACGIAEKWWEDTVNAQVKKGMDRDDAIAVSFNRRWAGPAAHPKVVWIVRLYWLACDKINTDFVPGKPVYPETFLLKWLVDAGEKELVQLIACMPYWPVGLDENGDWS
;
A
#
# COMPACT_ATOMS: atom_id res chain seq x y z
N MET A 1 -13.27 0.25 12.66
CA MET A 1 -12.53 -0.03 13.93
C MET A 1 -11.07 0.19 13.59
N THR A 2 -10.22 0.61 14.53
CA THR A 2 -8.81 0.85 14.18
C THR A 2 -8.11 -0.47 13.85
N LEU A 3 -7.45 -0.55 12.68
CA LEU A 3 -6.65 -1.71 12.27
C LEU A 3 -5.65 -2.10 13.38
N ILE A 4 -5.59 -3.39 13.71
CA ILE A 4 -4.64 -3.90 14.71
C ILE A 4 -3.23 -3.90 14.10
N THR A 5 -2.42 -2.93 14.50
CA THR A 5 -1.05 -2.77 14.02
C THR A 5 -0.04 -2.65 15.15
N LEU A 6 1.13 -3.27 15.01
CA LEU A 6 2.25 -3.13 15.95
C LEU A 6 3.26 -2.05 15.54
N ARG A 7 3.24 -1.64 14.27
CA ARG A 7 4.24 -0.73 13.69
C ARG A 7 3.67 0.69 13.56
N SER A 8 4.55 1.69 13.65
CA SER A 8 4.21 3.08 13.37
C SER A 8 3.75 3.24 11.92
N THR A 9 2.59 3.88 11.75
CA THR A 9 2.06 4.21 10.42
C THR A 9 2.93 5.27 9.73
N GLU A 10 3.41 6.26 10.48
CA GLU A 10 4.26 7.34 9.96
C GLU A 10 5.60 6.79 9.42
N ASP A 11 6.24 5.89 10.15
CA ASP A 11 7.49 5.24 9.70
C ASP A 11 7.24 4.36 8.47
N GLY A 12 6.07 3.71 8.40
CA GLY A 12 5.64 2.95 7.24
C GLY A 12 5.46 3.81 6.00
N ILE A 13 4.81 4.97 6.15
CA ILE A 13 4.62 5.95 5.08
C ILE A 13 5.98 6.45 4.58
N ALA A 14 6.82 6.92 5.50
CA ALA A 14 8.13 7.47 5.15
C ALA A 14 9.00 6.44 4.42
N ARG A 15 9.04 5.19 4.91
CA ARG A 15 9.77 4.08 4.28
C ARG A 15 9.27 3.81 2.87
N LEU A 16 7.97 3.57 2.71
CA LEU A 16 7.40 3.15 1.41
C LEU A 16 7.48 4.26 0.36
N LEU A 17 7.30 5.53 0.73
CA LEU A 17 7.45 6.64 -0.21
C LEU A 17 8.90 6.90 -0.65
N ALA A 18 9.89 6.45 0.14
CA ALA A 18 11.30 6.60 -0.19
C ALA A 18 11.86 5.41 -1.00
N GLN A 19 11.42 4.19 -0.67
CA GLN A 19 12.02 2.94 -1.14
C GLN A 19 12.24 2.83 -2.66
N PRO A 20 11.30 3.22 -3.54
CA PRO A 20 11.52 3.11 -4.98
C PRO A 20 12.66 4.01 -5.49
N GLY A 21 12.96 5.10 -4.77
CA GLY A 21 14.08 6.00 -5.03
C GLY A 21 15.44 5.37 -4.80
N ASP A 22 15.53 4.33 -3.97
CA ASP A 22 16.77 3.56 -3.73
C ASP A 22 17.17 2.74 -4.97
N ILE A 23 16.20 2.41 -5.83
CA ILE A 23 16.40 1.65 -7.08
C ILE A 23 16.59 2.62 -8.26
N LYS A 24 15.64 3.55 -8.45
CA LYS A 24 15.65 4.53 -9.54
C LYS A 24 15.37 5.92 -8.96
N PRO A 25 16.33 6.86 -9.05
CA PRO A 25 16.17 8.20 -8.49
C PRO A 25 14.87 8.86 -8.94
N ARG A 26 14.09 9.32 -7.96
CA ARG A 26 12.84 10.03 -8.19
C ARG A 26 13.09 11.52 -8.37
N ARG A 27 12.42 12.13 -9.34
CA ARG A 27 12.43 13.59 -9.48
C ARG A 27 11.40 14.21 -8.54
N ASP A 28 11.81 15.26 -7.83
CA ASP A 28 10.96 15.93 -6.85
C ASP A 28 9.70 16.55 -7.45
N ASP A 29 9.77 17.05 -8.68
CA ASP A 29 8.61 17.64 -9.34
C ASP A 29 7.52 16.58 -9.57
N ILE A 30 7.89 15.38 -9.99
CA ILE A 30 6.95 14.27 -10.22
C ILE A 30 6.44 13.69 -8.89
N ARG A 31 7.32 13.54 -7.89
CA ARG A 31 6.97 13.01 -6.56
C ARG A 31 5.93 13.87 -5.83
N ARG A 32 5.85 15.17 -6.15
CA ARG A 32 4.89 16.11 -5.53
C ARG A 32 3.55 16.19 -6.26
N SER A 33 3.37 15.46 -7.37
CA SER A 33 2.13 15.53 -8.16
C SER A 33 0.92 15.20 -7.30
N THR A 34 -0.10 16.07 -7.35
CA THR A 34 -1.37 15.82 -6.67
C THR A 34 -2.33 15.05 -7.58
N LEU A 35 -3.42 14.55 -7.01
CA LEU A 35 -4.46 13.85 -7.76
C LEU A 35 -5.10 14.77 -8.81
N GLU A 36 -5.33 16.04 -8.46
CA GLU A 36 -5.96 17.04 -9.32
C GLU A 36 -5.08 17.44 -10.52
N GLU A 37 -3.75 17.38 -10.36
CA GLU A 37 -2.78 17.67 -11.41
C GLU A 37 -2.55 16.48 -12.37
N ALA A 38 -2.95 15.27 -11.95
CA ALA A 38 -2.77 14.06 -12.74
C ALA A 38 -3.76 13.99 -13.91
N SER A 39 -3.46 13.13 -14.90
CA SER A 39 -4.37 12.92 -16.03
C SER A 39 -5.69 12.27 -15.60
N ALA A 40 -6.74 12.41 -16.43
CA ALA A 40 -8.05 11.82 -16.14
C ALA A 40 -7.97 10.29 -15.96
N GLU A 41 -7.12 9.62 -16.72
CA GLU A 41 -6.88 8.18 -16.64
C GLU A 41 -6.27 7.78 -15.29
N HIS A 42 -5.33 8.58 -14.75
CA HIS A 42 -4.79 8.34 -13.41
C HIS A 42 -5.86 8.54 -12.34
N GLN A 43 -6.69 9.58 -12.48
CA GLN A 43 -7.75 9.87 -11.52
C GLN A 43 -8.81 8.75 -11.49
N GLU A 44 -9.21 8.25 -12.66
CA GLU A 44 -10.15 7.13 -12.80
C GLU A 44 -9.59 5.86 -12.17
N VAL A 45 -8.38 5.45 -12.55
CA VAL A 45 -7.75 4.23 -12.01
C VAL A 45 -7.46 4.36 -10.51
N PHE A 46 -7.23 5.58 -9.99
CA PHE A 46 -7.09 5.80 -8.55
C PHE A 46 -8.43 5.62 -7.81
N GLY A 47 -9.53 6.07 -8.39
CA GLY A 47 -10.87 5.81 -7.86
C GLY A 47 -11.17 4.32 -7.73
N ASP A 48 -10.86 3.55 -8.78
CA ASP A 48 -10.99 2.09 -8.78
C ASP A 48 -10.09 1.43 -7.72
N TYR A 49 -8.84 1.88 -7.61
CA TYR A 49 -7.92 1.44 -6.57
C TYR A 49 -8.49 1.63 -5.16
N VAL A 50 -9.01 2.82 -4.85
CA VAL A 50 -9.59 3.13 -3.54
C VAL A 50 -10.79 2.22 -3.26
N ALA A 51 -11.67 2.01 -4.23
CA ALA A 51 -12.84 1.15 -4.07
C ALA A 51 -12.45 -0.32 -3.80
N ASP A 52 -11.51 -0.86 -4.58
CA ASP A 52 -11.01 -2.22 -4.43
C ASP A 52 -10.25 -2.41 -3.12
N LEU A 53 -9.37 -1.47 -2.78
CA LEU A 53 -8.58 -1.50 -1.55
C LEU A 53 -9.48 -1.40 -0.33
N THR A 54 -10.54 -0.60 -0.36
CA THR A 54 -11.54 -0.51 0.71
C THR A 54 -12.18 -1.88 0.97
N THR A 55 -12.60 -2.55 -0.10
CA THR A 55 -13.17 -3.90 0.00
C THR A 55 -12.15 -4.90 0.56
N ALA A 56 -10.90 -4.85 0.12
CA ALA A 56 -9.85 -5.72 0.63
C ALA A 56 -9.44 -5.39 2.07
N CYS A 57 -9.53 -4.14 2.48
CA CYS A 57 -9.26 -3.68 3.84
C CYS A 57 -10.19 -4.36 4.83
N GLY A 58 -11.51 -4.35 4.58
CA GLY A 58 -12.47 -5.02 5.46
C GLY A 58 -12.24 -6.54 5.56
N ILE A 59 -11.85 -7.19 4.46
CA ILE A 59 -11.51 -8.62 4.47
C ILE A 59 -10.24 -8.88 5.27
N ALA A 60 -9.20 -8.08 5.05
CA ALA A 60 -7.91 -8.20 5.69
C ALA A 60 -7.97 -7.89 7.19
N GLU A 61 -8.73 -6.87 7.59
CA GLU A 61 -8.96 -6.51 8.99
C GLU A 61 -9.58 -7.68 9.74
N LYS A 62 -10.69 -8.23 9.22
CA LYS A 62 -11.36 -9.38 9.83
C LYS A 62 -10.44 -10.59 9.93
N TRP A 63 -9.76 -10.94 8.85
CA TRP A 63 -8.81 -12.05 8.82
C TRP A 63 -7.69 -11.89 9.85
N TRP A 64 -7.18 -10.66 10.00
CA TRP A 64 -6.12 -10.35 10.94
C TRP A 64 -6.60 -10.40 12.39
N GLU A 65 -7.79 -9.87 12.66
CA GLU A 65 -8.43 -9.97 13.97
C GLU A 65 -8.66 -11.44 14.37
N ASP A 66 -9.18 -12.27 13.46
CA ASP A 66 -9.34 -13.70 13.70
C ASP A 66 -8.00 -14.41 13.97
N THR A 67 -6.93 -13.97 13.30
CA THR A 67 -5.57 -14.47 13.52
C THR A 67 -5.06 -14.16 14.93
N VAL A 68 -5.25 -12.93 15.41
CA VAL A 68 -4.87 -12.52 16.77
C VAL A 68 -5.75 -13.23 17.80
N ASN A 69 -7.06 -13.25 17.60
CA ASN A 69 -8.02 -13.90 18.49
C ASN A 69 -7.77 -15.41 18.61
N ALA A 70 -7.25 -16.07 17.56
CA ALA A 70 -6.84 -17.46 17.63
C ALA A 70 -5.66 -17.70 18.59
N GLN A 71 -4.75 -16.73 18.79
CA GLN A 71 -3.70 -16.83 19.81
C GLN A 71 -4.25 -16.55 21.20
N VAL A 72 -5.14 -15.56 21.34
CA VAL A 72 -5.81 -15.26 22.62
C VAL A 72 -6.59 -16.48 23.12
N LYS A 73 -7.32 -17.19 22.23
CA LYS A 73 -8.03 -18.44 22.55
C LYS A 73 -7.11 -19.58 23.04
N LYS A 74 -5.80 -19.49 22.80
CA LYS A 74 -4.79 -20.43 23.34
C LYS A 74 -4.27 -20.02 24.72
N GLY A 75 -4.87 -19.00 25.34
CA GLY A 75 -4.52 -18.50 26.67
C GLY A 75 -3.44 -17.42 26.67
N MET A 76 -3.11 -16.85 25.51
CA MET A 76 -2.16 -15.73 25.41
C MET A 76 -2.85 -14.40 25.75
N ASP A 77 -2.11 -13.49 26.39
CA ASP A 77 -2.57 -12.11 26.53
C ASP A 77 -2.72 -11.44 25.15
N ARG A 78 -3.57 -10.40 25.05
CA ARG A 78 -3.86 -9.75 23.77
C ARG A 78 -2.62 -9.07 23.17
N ASP A 79 -1.78 -8.43 23.97
CA ASP A 79 -0.61 -7.71 23.45
C ASP A 79 0.46 -8.70 22.95
N ASP A 80 0.68 -9.77 23.70
CA ASP A 80 1.54 -10.88 23.29
C ASP A 80 1.01 -11.58 22.02
N ALA A 81 -0.31 -11.75 21.91
CA ALA A 81 -0.96 -12.34 20.74
C ALA A 81 -0.72 -11.48 19.48
N ILE A 82 -0.78 -10.16 19.61
CA ILE A 82 -0.44 -9.23 18.53
C ILE A 82 1.04 -9.38 18.16
N ALA A 83 1.95 -9.32 19.13
CA ALA A 83 3.39 -9.40 18.89
C ALA A 83 3.80 -10.71 18.20
N VAL A 84 3.31 -11.86 18.69
CA VAL A 84 3.58 -13.18 18.09
C VAL A 84 2.99 -13.31 16.70
N SER A 85 1.79 -12.76 16.47
CA SER A 85 1.17 -12.76 15.14
C SER A 85 1.99 -11.95 14.15
N PHE A 86 2.46 -10.77 14.55
CA PHE A 86 3.36 -9.94 13.75
C PHE A 86 4.72 -10.61 13.49
N ASN A 87 5.27 -11.37 14.43
CA ASN A 87 6.51 -12.13 14.20
C ASN A 87 6.37 -13.18 13.09
N ARG A 88 5.17 -13.75 12.92
CA ARG A 88 4.88 -14.70 11.83
C ARG A 88 4.51 -14.02 10.52
N ARG A 89 3.90 -12.83 10.58
CA ARG A 89 3.44 -12.08 9.42
C ARG A 89 3.77 -10.61 9.61
N TRP A 90 4.95 -10.23 9.14
CA TRP A 90 5.54 -8.90 9.42
C TRP A 90 4.71 -7.75 8.85
N ALA A 91 3.96 -8.01 7.77
CA ALA A 91 3.05 -7.03 7.16
C ALA A 91 1.66 -6.97 7.83
N GLY A 92 1.41 -7.74 8.88
CA GLY A 92 0.13 -7.79 9.59
C GLY A 92 -1.07 -7.99 8.64
N PRO A 93 -2.10 -7.13 8.69
CA PRO A 93 -3.27 -7.24 7.81
C PRO A 93 -2.91 -7.09 6.33
N ALA A 94 -1.88 -6.32 5.97
CA ALA A 94 -1.44 -6.14 4.59
C ALA A 94 -0.81 -7.40 3.98
N ALA A 95 -0.49 -8.42 4.80
CA ALA A 95 -0.07 -9.73 4.32
C ALA A 95 -1.20 -10.53 3.65
N HIS A 96 -2.45 -10.07 3.74
CA HIS A 96 -3.57 -10.77 3.12
C HIS A 96 -3.41 -10.80 1.59
N PRO A 97 -3.53 -11.97 0.92
CA PRO A 97 -3.24 -12.10 -0.52
C PRO A 97 -4.02 -11.14 -1.42
N LYS A 98 -5.27 -10.82 -1.07
CA LYS A 98 -6.09 -9.85 -1.83
C LYS A 98 -5.50 -8.43 -1.79
N VAL A 99 -4.93 -8.01 -0.66
CA VAL A 99 -4.29 -6.68 -0.54
C VAL A 99 -3.03 -6.65 -1.40
N VAL A 100 -2.19 -7.68 -1.30
CA VAL A 100 -0.98 -7.82 -2.12
C VAL A 100 -1.31 -7.79 -3.61
N TRP A 101 -2.35 -8.52 -4.04
CA TRP A 101 -2.78 -8.55 -5.42
C TRP A 101 -3.26 -7.18 -5.93
N ILE A 102 -4.08 -6.45 -5.15
CA ILE A 102 -4.54 -5.10 -5.50
C ILE A 102 -3.35 -4.15 -5.64
N VAL A 103 -2.44 -4.14 -4.67
CA VAL A 103 -1.26 -3.25 -4.72
C VAL A 103 -0.43 -3.50 -5.98
N ARG A 104 -0.19 -4.77 -6.34
CA ARG A 104 0.52 -5.11 -7.59
C ARG A 104 -0.25 -4.68 -8.82
N LEU A 105 -1.55 -4.97 -8.87
CA LEU A 105 -2.40 -4.64 -10.01
C LEU A 105 -2.36 -3.13 -10.31
N TYR A 106 -2.57 -2.30 -9.28
CA TYR A 106 -2.63 -0.86 -9.46
C TYR A 106 -1.26 -0.20 -9.60
N TRP A 107 -0.20 -0.80 -9.05
CA TRP A 107 1.17 -0.40 -9.38
C TRP A 107 1.42 -0.51 -10.89
N LEU A 108 1.14 -1.69 -11.46
CA LEU A 108 1.36 -1.96 -12.87
C LEU A 108 0.40 -1.16 -13.77
N ALA A 109 -0.84 -0.92 -13.33
CA ALA A 109 -1.77 -0.06 -14.04
C ALA A 109 -1.27 1.39 -14.12
N CYS A 110 -0.77 1.95 -13.02
CA CYS A 110 -0.16 3.28 -13.00
C CYS A 110 1.06 3.35 -13.94
N ASP A 111 1.94 2.36 -13.89
CA ASP A 111 3.12 2.30 -14.75
C ASP A 111 2.77 2.16 -16.23
N LYS A 112 1.71 1.39 -16.53
CA LYS A 112 1.16 1.27 -17.88
C LYS A 112 0.61 2.59 -18.40
N ILE A 113 -0.14 3.35 -17.59
CA ILE A 113 -0.62 4.68 -17.99
C ILE A 113 0.56 5.60 -18.30
N ASN A 114 1.61 5.59 -17.47
CA ASN A 114 2.82 6.39 -17.71
C ASN A 114 3.54 6.04 -19.02
N THR A 115 3.45 4.77 -19.45
CA THR A 115 4.13 4.28 -20.66
C THR A 115 3.30 4.54 -21.92
N ASP A 116 2.00 4.28 -21.85
CA ASP A 116 1.10 4.35 -23.01
C ASP A 116 0.65 5.79 -23.34
N PHE A 117 0.68 6.71 -22.37
CA PHE A 117 0.14 8.07 -22.53
C PHE A 117 1.23 9.14 -22.53
N VAL A 118 1.31 9.89 -23.64
CA VAL A 118 2.11 11.13 -23.78
C VAL A 118 1.18 12.19 -24.37
N PRO A 119 0.40 12.91 -23.55
CA PRO A 119 0.91 14.16 -22.99
C PRO A 119 0.41 14.42 -21.56
N GLY A 120 1.31 14.29 -20.59
CA GLY A 120 1.06 14.58 -19.18
C GLY A 120 2.33 14.42 -18.37
N LYS A 121 2.35 14.92 -17.14
CA LYS A 121 3.43 14.62 -16.20
C LYS A 121 3.20 13.19 -15.70
N PRO A 122 4.19 12.28 -15.76
CA PRO A 122 4.03 10.93 -15.22
C PRO A 122 3.76 10.99 -13.72
N VAL A 123 3.13 9.96 -13.16
CA VAL A 123 2.89 9.81 -11.73
C VAL A 123 3.66 8.60 -11.23
N TYR A 124 4.46 8.74 -10.16
CA TYR A 124 5.13 7.56 -9.60
C TYR A 124 4.14 6.65 -8.89
N PRO A 125 4.22 5.31 -9.05
CA PRO A 125 3.30 4.38 -8.40
C PRO A 125 3.23 4.52 -6.89
N GLU A 126 4.33 4.82 -6.19
CA GLU A 126 4.29 5.06 -4.74
C GLU A 126 3.54 6.35 -4.35
N THR A 127 3.52 7.34 -5.24
CA THR A 127 2.73 8.56 -5.05
C THR A 127 1.25 8.23 -5.23
N PHE A 128 0.92 7.53 -6.30
CA PHE A 128 -0.42 7.05 -6.63
C PHE A 128 -1.00 6.17 -5.50
N LEU A 129 -0.26 5.16 -5.05
CA LEU A 129 -0.78 4.13 -4.14
C LEU A 129 -0.83 4.56 -2.67
N LEU A 130 -0.04 5.55 -2.25
CA LEU A 130 0.09 5.89 -0.84
C LEU A 130 0.05 7.39 -0.56
N LYS A 131 0.81 8.22 -1.28
CA LYS A 131 0.79 9.66 -1.02
C LYS A 131 -0.62 10.24 -1.24
N TRP A 132 -1.30 9.87 -2.32
CA TRP A 132 -2.66 10.36 -2.58
C TRP A 132 -3.67 9.89 -1.53
N LEU A 133 -3.53 8.68 -0.98
CA LEU A 133 -4.34 8.24 0.16
C LEU A 133 -4.10 9.11 1.41
N VAL A 134 -2.85 9.47 1.68
CA VAL A 134 -2.48 10.37 2.78
C VAL A 134 -3.09 11.75 2.57
N ASP A 135 -2.95 12.31 1.38
CA ASP A 135 -3.47 13.64 1.04
C ASP A 135 -5.01 13.68 1.11
N ALA A 136 -5.69 12.61 0.68
CA ALA A 136 -7.15 12.45 0.76
C ALA A 136 -7.67 12.19 2.19
N GLY A 137 -6.79 11.89 3.15
CA GLY A 137 -7.17 11.61 4.52
C GLY A 137 -7.74 10.21 4.76
N GLU A 138 -7.44 9.24 3.88
CA GLU A 138 -7.92 7.85 3.92
C GLU A 138 -7.19 7.03 5.01
N LYS A 139 -7.38 7.39 6.27
CA LYS A 139 -6.56 6.93 7.41
C LYS A 139 -6.45 5.41 7.53
N GLU A 140 -7.55 4.67 7.37
CA GLU A 140 -7.54 3.20 7.50
C GLU A 140 -6.79 2.54 6.33
N LEU A 141 -6.98 3.04 5.10
CA LEU A 141 -6.28 2.53 3.92
C LEU A 141 -4.78 2.84 4.00
N VAL A 142 -4.43 4.05 4.43
CA VAL A 142 -3.04 4.46 4.70
C VAL A 142 -2.41 3.53 5.73
N GLN A 143 -3.09 3.26 6.85
CA GLN A 143 -2.59 2.37 7.89
C GLN A 143 -2.39 0.95 7.37
N LEU A 144 -3.31 0.44 6.54
CA LEU A 144 -3.18 -0.86 5.89
C LEU A 144 -1.94 -0.91 5.01
N ILE A 145 -1.76 0.02 4.07
CA ILE A 145 -0.61 0.03 3.15
C ILE A 145 0.70 0.23 3.90
N ALA A 146 0.75 1.14 4.89
CA ALA A 146 1.94 1.43 5.69
C ALA A 146 2.43 0.22 6.53
N CYS A 147 1.59 -0.80 6.74
CA CYS A 147 2.02 -2.05 7.36
C CYS A 147 2.94 -2.88 6.46
N MET A 148 2.95 -2.68 5.13
CA MET A 148 3.83 -3.43 4.25
C MET A 148 5.29 -3.09 4.51
N PRO A 149 6.17 -4.07 4.75
CA PRO A 149 7.59 -3.81 4.97
C PRO A 149 8.28 -3.30 3.69
N TYR A 150 7.77 -3.68 2.52
CA TYR A 150 8.24 -3.28 1.20
C TYR A 150 7.10 -3.32 0.18
N TRP A 151 7.26 -2.66 -0.96
CA TRP A 151 6.36 -2.80 -2.10
C TRP A 151 6.44 -4.20 -2.71
N PRO A 152 5.31 -4.93 -2.89
CA PRO A 152 5.31 -6.30 -3.40
C PRO A 152 5.50 -6.36 -4.93
N VAL A 153 6.38 -5.52 -5.49
CA VAL A 153 6.71 -5.38 -6.91
C VAL A 153 8.23 -5.22 -7.07
N GLY A 154 8.77 -5.67 -8.19
CA GLY A 154 10.19 -5.56 -8.50
C GLY A 154 10.43 -5.09 -9.93
N LEU A 155 11.70 -4.90 -10.28
CA LEU A 155 12.10 -4.72 -11.67
C LEU A 155 12.47 -6.08 -12.27
N ASP A 156 12.09 -6.30 -13.53
CA ASP A 156 12.54 -7.43 -14.32
C ASP A 156 13.96 -7.20 -14.91
N GLU A 157 14.41 -8.12 -15.76
CA GLU A 157 15.72 -8.04 -16.42
C GLU A 157 15.87 -6.85 -17.38
N ASN A 158 14.76 -6.26 -17.82
CA ASN A 158 14.72 -5.13 -18.74
C ASN A 158 14.60 -3.78 -18.01
N GLY A 159 14.37 -3.83 -16.69
CA GLY A 159 14.14 -2.63 -15.88
C GLY A 159 12.69 -2.16 -15.87
N ASP A 160 11.75 -3.04 -16.26
CA ASP A 160 10.31 -2.81 -16.21
C ASP A 160 9.72 -3.37 -14.91
N TRP A 161 8.66 -2.75 -14.38
CA TRP A 161 8.03 -3.22 -13.15
C TRP A 161 7.23 -4.52 -13.39
N SER A 162 7.37 -5.51 -12.49
CA SER A 162 6.64 -6.80 -12.51
C SER A 162 6.26 -7.34 -11.14
#